data_AF-A0A445JGD2-F1
#
_entry.id   AF-A0A445JGD2-F1
#
_cell.length_a   1.000
_cell.length_b   1.000
_cell.length_c   1.000
_cell.angle_alpha   90.00
_cell.angle_beta   90.00
_cell.angle_gamma   90.00
#
_symmetry.space_group_name_H-M   'P 1'
#
loop_
_entity.id
_entity.type
_entity.pdbx_description
1 polymer ?
#
loop_
_entity_poly.entity_id
_entity_poly.type
_entity_poly.pdbx_seq_one_letter_code
_entity_poly.pdbx_strand_id
1 'polypeptide(L)'
;MSSNTLVGYCEVDLLEFLTKDSDSDVEVFNLLDPSVPGKVVGNISISCTVEDPIETEKGFVRRILSIVDYNEDGMLSLSEFSDLIDAFGNQVATSKKEELFKAADKNGDGVVSMDELASLLTFHQEREPLLNCCPVCGEVLQISDQLNSMIHLTLCFDEGTGNQVMAGGFLTDKQASYGWFFKLSEWAHFSSYDVGIRSGSSASHILVYDRKSQRLVEEIIDKKIVLSMRAIYQSKIGLGLMDIGVKELLQSISEKQGARMDSPESSADIPKFIESFKDQINLAEVKYPLEHFKTFNEFFIRELKPGSRPIASAERDDVAVCAADCRLTAFKSVDDSTRFWIKGRKFSVQGLLGKEMCSSAFVDGPMVIFRLAPQDYHRFHFPVSGIIEQSVDIPGCLYTVNPIAVNSKYCNVFTENKRVVSIVSTVDFGKVAFVAIGATMVGSITFTKKKGDYVKKGDEFGYFSFGGSTVICVFEENSIAIDEDLLANSARSLETLVSVGMRLGVSTRKLS
;
A
#
# COMPACT_ATOMS: atom_id res chain seq x y z
N MET A 1 -15.75 6.30 -19.58
CA MET A 1 -16.71 7.22 -18.95
C MET A 1 -17.88 6.41 -18.45
N SER A 2 -17.96 6.08 -17.17
CA SER A 2 -19.22 5.60 -16.58
C SER A 2 -20.08 6.83 -16.35
N SER A 3 -21.18 6.98 -17.08
CA SER A 3 -22.18 8.00 -16.81
C SER A 3 -22.79 7.73 -15.43
N ASN A 4 -22.66 8.66 -14.49
CA ASN A 4 -23.38 8.57 -13.22
C ASN A 4 -24.89 8.60 -13.52
N THR A 5 -25.59 7.54 -13.16
CA THR A 5 -27.04 7.44 -13.34
C THR A 5 -27.74 8.03 -12.13
N LEU A 6 -28.57 9.07 -12.31
CA LEU A 6 -29.36 9.68 -11.23
C LEU A 6 -30.42 8.68 -10.75
N VAL A 7 -30.33 8.26 -9.49
CA VAL A 7 -31.21 7.22 -8.90
C VAL A 7 -32.45 7.82 -8.25
N GLY A 8 -32.38 9.04 -7.70
CA GLY A 8 -33.48 9.74 -7.02
C GLY A 8 -33.13 11.19 -6.66
N TYR A 9 -34.12 12.01 -6.30
CA TYR A 9 -33.92 13.39 -5.84
C TYR A 9 -34.83 13.75 -4.65
N CYS A 10 -34.41 14.71 -3.83
CA CYS A 10 -35.22 15.34 -2.79
C CYS A 10 -34.85 16.83 -2.71
N GLU A 11 -35.82 17.67 -2.33
CA GLU A 11 -35.57 19.09 -2.02
C GLU A 11 -35.66 19.28 -0.50
N VAL A 12 -34.69 19.98 0.06
CA VAL A 12 -34.59 20.25 1.50
C VAL A 12 -34.33 21.73 1.70
N ASP A 13 -35.18 22.39 2.48
CA ASP A 13 -34.92 23.75 2.96
C ASP A 13 -34.10 23.67 4.26
N LEU A 14 -32.81 23.98 4.14
CA LEU A 14 -31.88 23.95 5.26
C LEU A 14 -32.17 25.03 6.30
N LEU A 15 -32.73 26.18 5.90
CA LEU A 15 -33.03 27.27 6.83
C LEU A 15 -34.23 26.91 7.72
N GLU A 16 -35.25 26.29 7.13
CA GLU A 16 -36.38 25.73 7.88
C GLU A 16 -35.92 24.61 8.81
N PHE A 17 -35.04 23.71 8.34
CA PHE A 17 -34.49 22.63 9.17
C PHE A 17 -33.72 23.16 10.40
N LEU A 18 -32.85 24.15 10.20
CA LEU A 18 -32.01 24.75 11.25
C LEU A 18 -32.78 25.58 12.28
N THR A 19 -34.04 25.94 11.99
CA THR A 19 -34.88 26.77 12.87
C THR A 19 -35.97 25.98 13.61
N LYS A 20 -36.04 24.66 13.42
CA LYS A 20 -36.98 23.77 14.14
C LYS A 20 -36.44 23.45 15.55
N ASP A 21 -37.26 23.72 16.58
CA ASP A 21 -37.01 23.40 18.01
C ASP A 21 -37.16 21.89 18.35
N SER A 22 -36.76 20.95 17.48
CA SER A 22 -37.06 19.53 17.71
C SER A 22 -35.97 18.78 18.49
N ASP A 23 -36.36 18.15 19.61
CA ASP A 23 -35.58 17.20 20.44
C ASP A 23 -35.12 15.90 19.72
N SER A 24 -35.30 15.79 18.40
CA SER A 24 -34.89 14.65 17.60
C SER A 24 -33.86 15.07 16.56
N ASP A 25 -32.60 14.67 16.78
CA ASP A 25 -31.43 15.03 15.98
C ASP A 25 -31.47 14.55 14.51
N VAL A 26 -32.56 13.95 14.01
CA VAL A 26 -32.60 13.33 12.67
C VAL A 26 -33.99 13.48 12.00
N GLU A 27 -34.07 14.14 10.85
CA GLU A 27 -35.26 14.20 9.98
C GLU A 27 -35.04 13.36 8.71
N VAL A 28 -36.05 12.60 8.29
CA VAL A 28 -35.95 11.65 7.16
C VAL A 28 -36.75 12.17 5.97
N PHE A 29 -36.09 12.32 4.82
CA PHE A 29 -36.66 12.77 3.55
C PHE A 29 -36.71 11.61 2.55
N ASN A 30 -37.79 11.51 1.79
CA ASN A 30 -37.93 10.49 0.75
C ASN A 30 -37.24 10.94 -0.55
N LEU A 31 -36.45 10.06 -1.15
CA LEU A 31 -35.90 10.24 -2.49
C LEU A 31 -36.94 9.83 -3.54
N LEU A 32 -37.25 10.74 -4.46
CA LEU A 32 -38.23 10.55 -5.53
C LEU A 32 -37.56 10.11 -6.83
N ASP A 33 -38.19 9.18 -7.54
CA ASP A 33 -37.76 8.72 -8.87
C ASP A 33 -37.92 9.86 -9.89
N PRO A 34 -36.86 10.26 -10.61
CA PRO A 34 -36.95 11.31 -11.62
C PRO A 34 -37.77 10.88 -12.86
N SER A 35 -37.96 9.58 -13.08
CA SER A 35 -38.68 9.04 -14.24
C SER A 35 -40.15 8.70 -13.92
N VAL A 36 -40.50 8.53 -12.64
CA VAL A 36 -41.83 8.12 -12.21
C VAL A 36 -42.35 9.05 -11.10
N PRO A 37 -43.31 9.94 -11.39
CA PRO A 37 -43.84 10.88 -10.40
C PRO A 37 -44.36 10.17 -9.15
N GLY A 38 -43.90 10.62 -7.97
CA GLY A 38 -44.37 10.13 -6.66
C GLY A 38 -43.84 8.77 -6.23
N LYS A 39 -43.00 8.10 -7.03
CA LYS A 39 -42.37 6.84 -6.63
C LYS A 39 -41.16 7.12 -5.75
N VAL A 40 -41.17 6.59 -4.53
CA VAL A 40 -40.03 6.67 -3.60
C VAL A 40 -39.02 5.57 -3.96
N VAL A 41 -37.77 5.96 -4.15
CA VAL A 41 -36.64 5.09 -4.53
C VAL A 41 -35.63 4.90 -3.40
N GLY A 42 -35.77 5.65 -2.32
CA GLY A 42 -34.95 5.57 -1.12
C GLY A 42 -35.32 6.66 -0.13
N ASN A 43 -34.52 6.79 0.92
CA ASN A 43 -34.65 7.84 1.92
C ASN A 43 -33.26 8.41 2.27
N ILE A 44 -33.23 9.67 2.65
CA ILE A 44 -32.06 10.38 3.16
C ILE A 44 -32.42 10.95 4.53
N SER A 45 -31.55 10.75 5.51
CA SER A 45 -31.73 11.30 6.85
C SER A 45 -30.76 12.45 7.04
N ILE A 46 -31.23 13.57 7.58
CA ILE A 46 -30.44 14.76 7.86
C ILE A 46 -30.47 15.02 9.35
N SER A 47 -29.29 15.19 9.94
CA SER A 47 -29.08 15.60 11.32
C SER A 47 -28.33 16.92 11.38
N CYS A 48 -28.62 17.76 12.37
CA CYS A 48 -27.85 18.96 12.64
C CYS A 48 -27.44 18.99 14.12
N THR A 49 -26.14 19.10 14.36
CA THR A 49 -25.56 19.35 15.67
C THR A 49 -24.94 20.73 15.68
N VAL A 50 -25.35 21.57 16.64
CA VAL A 50 -24.76 22.90 16.86
C VAL A 50 -23.72 22.76 17.97
N GLU A 51 -22.44 22.90 17.62
CA GLU A 51 -21.33 22.86 18.58
C GLU A 51 -20.85 24.27 18.96
N ASP A 52 -20.40 24.44 20.20
CA ASP A 52 -19.72 25.65 20.67
C ASP A 52 -18.36 25.78 19.97
N PRO A 53 -18.06 26.92 19.30
CA PRO A 53 -16.76 27.15 18.64
C PRO A 53 -15.55 26.80 19.52
N ILE A 54 -15.61 27.07 20.82
CA ILE A 54 -14.52 26.81 21.76
C ILE A 54 -14.33 25.30 21.98
N GLU A 55 -15.41 24.52 22.07
CA GLU A 55 -15.33 23.07 22.21
C GLU A 55 -14.97 22.38 20.89
N THR A 56 -15.39 22.93 19.74
CA THR A 56 -14.93 22.47 18.42
C THR A 56 -13.42 22.71 18.25
N GLU A 57 -12.90 23.86 18.69
CA GLU A 57 -11.46 24.17 18.70
C GLU A 57 -10.68 23.25 19.66
N LYS A 58 -11.18 23.03 20.88
CA LYS A 58 -10.55 22.08 21.81
C LYS A 58 -10.62 20.65 21.30
N GLY A 59 -11.71 20.24 20.66
CA GLY A 59 -11.84 18.97 19.98
C GLY A 59 -10.81 18.83 18.86
N PHE A 60 -10.58 19.90 18.10
CA PHE A 60 -9.55 19.96 17.08
C PHE A 60 -8.13 19.82 17.66
N VAL A 61 -7.83 20.49 18.77
CA VAL A 61 -6.54 20.42 19.45
C VAL A 61 -6.31 19.04 20.09
N ARG A 62 -7.35 18.44 20.70
CA ARG A 62 -7.33 17.04 21.18
C ARG A 62 -6.94 16.07 20.08
N ARG A 63 -7.53 16.24 18.89
CA ARG A 63 -7.22 15.42 17.73
C ARG A 63 -5.78 15.59 17.30
N ILE A 64 -5.30 16.83 17.15
CA ILE A 64 -3.91 17.14 16.81
C ILE A 64 -2.90 16.48 17.76
N LEU A 65 -3.15 16.55 19.07
CA LEU A 65 -2.22 16.01 20.07
C LEU A 65 -2.06 14.50 19.97
N SER A 66 -3.17 13.78 19.74
CA SER A 66 -3.16 12.32 19.57
C SER A 66 -2.30 11.81 18.40
N ILE A 67 -1.89 12.71 17.49
CA ILE A 67 -1.07 12.41 16.31
C ILE A 67 0.42 12.32 16.65
N VAL A 68 0.86 13.19 17.54
CA VAL A 68 2.29 13.46 17.81
C VAL A 68 2.70 13.13 19.23
N ASP A 69 1.74 12.93 20.13
CA ASP A 69 1.95 12.41 21.48
C ASP A 69 2.28 10.91 21.40
N TYR A 70 3.55 10.58 21.21
CA TYR A 70 4.00 9.20 21.00
C TYR A 70 4.06 8.39 22.29
N ASN A 71 4.15 9.08 23.42
CA ASN A 71 4.25 8.47 24.74
C ASN A 71 2.89 8.35 25.45
N GLU A 72 1.83 8.91 24.85
CA GLU A 72 0.43 8.90 25.30
C GLU A 72 0.27 9.58 26.69
N ASP A 73 1.11 10.58 27.00
CA ASP A 73 1.07 11.29 28.28
C ASP A 73 0.14 12.52 28.28
N GLY A 74 -0.44 12.86 27.14
CA GLY A 74 -1.36 13.97 26.94
C GLY A 74 -0.68 15.33 26.82
N MET A 75 0.64 15.38 26.75
CA MET A 75 1.47 16.58 26.65
C MET A 75 2.46 16.45 25.48
N LEU A 76 3.00 17.58 25.00
CA LEU A 76 4.04 17.55 23.97
C LEU A 76 5.41 17.89 24.54
N SER A 77 6.34 16.96 24.39
CA SER A 77 7.77 17.27 24.51
C SER A 77 8.24 18.17 23.37
N LEU A 78 9.41 18.80 23.52
CA LEU A 78 10.02 19.62 22.47
C LEU A 78 10.21 18.84 21.14
N SER A 79 10.49 17.54 21.22
CA SER A 79 10.59 16.68 20.03
C SER A 79 9.24 16.50 19.34
N GLU A 80 8.19 16.19 20.09
CA GLU A 80 6.84 15.95 19.56
C GLU A 80 6.23 17.24 19.02
N PHE A 81 6.47 18.37 19.71
CA PHE A 81 6.10 19.69 19.22
C PHE A 81 6.87 20.09 17.96
N SER A 82 8.16 19.77 17.86
CA SER A 82 8.94 20.05 16.66
C SER A 82 8.43 19.27 15.45
N ASP A 83 8.12 17.98 15.65
CA ASP A 83 7.50 17.12 14.65
C ASP A 83 6.12 17.65 14.25
N LEU A 84 5.34 18.19 15.21
CA LEU A 84 4.05 18.81 14.95
C LEU A 84 4.15 20.07 14.08
N ILE A 85 5.11 20.95 14.36
CA ILE A 85 5.32 22.17 13.57
C ILE A 85 5.79 21.84 12.15
N ASP A 86 6.65 20.83 12.01
CA ASP A 86 6.98 20.28 10.69
C ASP A 86 5.74 19.69 10.02
N ALA A 87 4.86 19.04 10.79
CA ALA A 87 3.59 18.49 10.35
C ALA A 87 2.51 19.53 9.97
N PHE A 88 2.79 20.82 10.12
CA PHE A 88 1.93 21.92 9.64
C PHE A 88 2.52 22.68 8.45
N GLY A 89 3.60 22.15 7.84
CA GLY A 89 4.20 22.70 6.63
C GLY A 89 5.08 23.93 6.87
N ASN A 90 5.38 24.22 8.13
CA ASN A 90 6.26 25.31 8.51
C ASN A 90 7.68 24.78 8.71
N GLN A 91 8.44 24.67 7.62
CA GLN A 91 9.88 24.38 7.68
C GLN A 91 10.65 25.59 8.25
N VAL A 92 10.53 25.76 9.56
CA VAL A 92 11.24 26.80 10.32
C VAL A 92 12.55 26.24 10.89
N ALA A 93 13.58 27.08 10.98
CA ALA A 93 14.85 26.69 11.59
C ALA A 93 14.65 26.18 13.03
N THR A 94 15.50 25.26 13.49
CA THR A 94 15.43 24.67 14.84
C THR A 94 15.33 25.72 15.95
N SER A 95 16.04 26.85 15.80
CA SER A 95 15.97 27.98 16.74
C SER A 95 14.56 28.61 16.82
N LYS A 96 13.84 28.71 15.70
CA LYS A 96 12.48 29.25 15.66
C LYS A 96 11.45 28.25 16.21
N LYS A 97 11.71 26.93 16.10
CA LYS A 97 10.90 25.90 16.77
C LYS A 97 11.03 25.96 18.28
N GLU A 98 12.25 26.15 18.78
CA GLU A 98 12.50 26.33 20.23
C GLU A 98 11.86 27.63 20.77
N GLU A 99 11.84 28.70 19.97
CA GLU A 99 11.11 29.93 20.31
C GLU A 99 9.59 29.73 20.35
N LEU A 100 9.03 29.02 19.36
CA LEU A 100 7.61 28.68 19.34
C LEU A 100 7.23 27.75 20.49
N PHE A 101 8.07 26.78 20.82
CA PHE A 101 7.87 25.89 21.96
C PHE A 101 7.85 26.68 23.28
N LYS A 102 8.80 27.60 23.48
CA LYS A 102 8.82 28.48 24.65
C LYS A 102 7.63 29.46 24.69
N ALA A 103 7.10 29.84 23.54
CA ALA A 103 5.91 30.68 23.47
C ALA A 103 4.62 29.88 23.77
N ALA A 104 4.63 28.58 23.49
CA ALA A 104 3.54 27.66 23.76
C ALA A 104 3.53 27.23 25.25
N ASP A 105 4.68 26.84 25.80
CA ASP A 105 4.88 26.49 27.22
C ASP A 105 4.76 27.76 28.10
N LYS A 106 3.52 28.12 28.44
CA LYS A 106 3.20 29.34 29.20
C LYS A 106 3.55 29.18 30.68
N ASN A 107 3.43 27.97 31.20
CA ASN A 107 3.65 27.67 32.60
C ASN A 107 5.14 27.37 32.92
N GLY A 108 5.97 27.10 31.90
CA GLY A 108 7.40 26.88 31.98
C GLY A 108 7.79 25.49 32.49
N ASP A 109 6.92 24.48 32.36
CA ASP A 109 7.14 23.13 32.87
C ASP A 109 7.95 22.24 31.91
N GLY A 110 8.27 22.74 30.72
CA GLY A 110 9.07 22.05 29.72
C GLY A 110 8.27 21.07 28.85
N VAL A 111 6.95 21.09 28.93
CA VAL A 111 6.03 20.42 28.01
C VAL A 111 4.96 21.41 27.54
N VAL A 112 4.25 21.08 26.46
CA VAL A 112 3.12 21.90 25.99
C VAL A 112 1.84 21.13 26.21
N SER A 113 0.98 21.67 27.09
CA SER A 113 -0.33 21.11 27.36
C SER A 113 -1.36 21.44 26.29
N MET A 114 -2.52 20.79 26.39
CA MET A 114 -3.62 20.97 25.43
C MET A 114 -4.11 22.41 25.35
N ASP A 115 -4.31 23.04 26.51
CA ASP A 115 -4.82 24.41 26.59
C ASP A 115 -3.77 25.43 26.10
N GLU A 116 -2.50 25.10 26.26
CA GLU A 116 -1.36 25.89 25.78
C GLU A 116 -1.22 25.82 24.26
N LEU A 117 -1.33 24.62 23.68
CA LEU A 117 -1.32 24.43 22.24
C LEU A 117 -2.54 25.09 21.58
N ALA A 118 -3.73 24.94 22.18
CA ALA A 118 -4.95 25.62 21.73
C ALA A 118 -4.74 27.14 21.71
N SER A 119 -4.26 27.68 22.82
CA SER A 119 -3.94 29.11 22.93
C SER A 119 -2.95 29.60 21.87
N LEU A 120 -1.93 28.79 21.56
CA LEU A 120 -0.91 29.12 20.56
C LEU A 120 -1.54 29.20 19.16
N LEU A 121 -2.35 28.20 18.78
CA LEU A 121 -3.01 28.14 17.48
C LEU A 121 -3.95 29.32 17.27
N THR A 122 -4.75 29.67 18.29
CA THR A 122 -5.65 30.84 18.25
C THR A 122 -4.86 32.14 18.13
N PHE A 123 -3.79 32.32 18.93
CA PHE A 123 -3.02 33.58 18.97
C PHE A 123 -2.17 33.82 17.73
N HIS A 124 -1.60 32.77 17.13
CA HIS A 124 -0.74 32.91 15.95
C HIS A 124 -1.51 32.94 14.63
N GLN A 125 -2.72 32.38 14.54
CA GLN A 125 -3.56 32.50 13.32
C GLN A 125 -3.87 33.96 12.93
N GLU A 126 -3.83 34.91 13.88
CA GLU A 126 -4.10 36.33 13.62
C GLU A 126 -2.88 37.12 13.09
N ARG A 127 -1.64 36.58 13.20
CA ARG A 127 -0.40 37.34 12.87
C ARG A 127 0.52 36.65 11.86
N GLU A 128 0.77 35.34 12.03
CA GLU A 128 1.52 34.49 11.09
C GLU A 128 0.87 33.09 11.12
N PRO A 129 0.19 32.64 10.05
CA PRO A 129 -0.51 31.36 10.06
C PRO A 129 0.45 30.20 10.33
N LEU A 130 0.23 29.51 11.46
CA LEU A 130 0.93 28.28 11.80
C LEU A 130 0.48 27.08 10.93
N LEU A 131 -0.62 27.24 10.18
CA LEU A 131 -1.25 26.24 9.34
C LEU A 131 -1.38 26.82 7.92
N ASN A 132 -0.42 26.52 7.04
CA ASN A 132 -0.48 26.98 5.65
C ASN A 132 -1.17 25.96 4.72
N CYS A 133 -1.27 24.71 5.17
CA CYS A 133 -1.93 23.62 4.46
C CYS A 133 -2.77 22.79 5.43
N CYS A 134 -3.82 22.14 4.92
CA CYS A 134 -4.56 21.12 5.66
C CYS A 134 -3.64 19.91 5.90
N PRO A 135 -3.40 19.49 7.15
CA PRO A 135 -2.53 18.36 7.49
C PRO A 135 -3.12 16.99 7.12
N VAL A 136 -4.39 16.96 6.70
CA VAL A 136 -5.10 15.73 6.33
C VAL A 136 -5.07 15.51 4.81
N CYS A 137 -5.34 16.52 3.98
CA CYS A 137 -5.39 16.34 2.51
C CYS A 137 -4.39 17.19 1.73
N GLY A 138 -3.62 18.06 2.39
CA GLY A 138 -2.58 18.88 1.75
C GLY A 138 -3.09 20.10 0.99
N GLU A 139 -4.38 20.43 1.07
CA GLU A 139 -4.94 21.63 0.43
C GLU A 139 -4.37 22.90 1.08
N VAL A 140 -3.95 23.86 0.27
CA VAL A 140 -3.42 25.14 0.76
C VAL A 140 -4.56 25.95 1.37
N LEU A 141 -4.43 26.29 2.65
CA LEU A 141 -5.45 27.07 3.36
C LEU A 141 -5.28 28.54 3.00
N GLN A 142 -6.32 29.14 2.40
CA GLN A 142 -6.27 30.56 2.07
C GLN A 142 -6.48 31.41 3.33
N ILE A 143 -5.49 32.24 3.63
CA ILE A 143 -5.46 33.12 4.82
C ILE A 143 -6.70 34.04 4.91
N SER A 144 -7.28 34.41 3.77
CA SER A 144 -8.45 35.29 3.68
C SER A 144 -9.79 34.60 3.95
N ASP A 145 -9.85 33.27 4.02
CA ASP A 145 -11.09 32.49 4.12
C ASP A 145 -11.04 31.49 5.27
N GLN A 146 -10.97 32.04 6.48
CA GLN A 146 -10.83 31.29 7.73
C GLN A 146 -12.00 30.32 7.96
N LEU A 147 -13.22 30.70 7.56
CA LEU A 147 -14.41 29.86 7.75
C LEU A 147 -14.38 28.62 6.85
N ASN A 148 -14.06 28.77 5.56
CA ASN A 148 -13.93 27.62 4.66
C ASN A 148 -12.74 26.74 5.03
N SER A 149 -11.64 27.35 5.48
CA SER A 149 -10.48 26.61 6.00
C SER A 149 -10.83 25.79 7.23
N MET A 150 -11.61 26.35 8.16
CA MET A 150 -12.07 25.65 9.35
C MET A 150 -13.08 24.56 9.03
N ILE A 151 -14.05 24.80 8.13
CA ILE A 151 -15.00 23.78 7.64
C ILE A 151 -14.25 22.63 6.97
N HIS A 152 -13.29 22.95 6.09
CA HIS A 152 -12.45 21.98 5.41
C HIS A 152 -11.64 21.13 6.39
N LEU A 153 -11.01 21.76 7.39
CA LEU A 153 -10.27 21.08 8.45
C LEU A 153 -11.20 20.20 9.26
N THR A 154 -12.34 20.71 9.73
CA THR A 154 -13.31 19.94 10.51
C THR A 154 -13.80 18.71 9.73
N LEU A 155 -14.20 18.86 8.46
CA LEU A 155 -14.62 17.73 7.62
C LEU A 155 -13.49 16.73 7.33
N CYS A 156 -12.24 17.20 7.27
CA CYS A 156 -11.08 16.34 7.09
C CYS A 156 -10.72 15.56 8.37
N PHE A 157 -10.90 16.19 9.54
CA PHE A 157 -10.56 15.64 10.85
C PHE A 157 -11.71 14.91 11.55
N ASP A 158 -12.96 15.00 11.05
CA ASP A 158 -14.11 14.39 11.69
C ASP A 158 -14.08 12.86 11.57
N GLU A 159 -13.90 12.22 12.72
CA GLU A 159 -14.25 10.83 12.96
C GLU A 159 -15.76 10.81 13.12
N GLY A 160 -16.47 10.14 12.20
CA GLY A 160 -17.93 10.07 12.22
C GLY A 160 -18.46 9.90 13.63
N THR A 161 -19.24 10.90 14.07
CA THR A 161 -20.06 10.83 15.28
C THR A 161 -20.64 9.43 15.40
N GLY A 162 -20.51 8.79 16.56
CA GLY A 162 -20.71 7.35 16.79
C GLY A 162 -22.06 6.72 16.37
N ASN A 163 -22.90 7.41 15.60
CA ASN A 163 -23.96 6.89 14.77
C ASN A 163 -23.66 7.23 13.28
N GLN A 164 -23.18 6.23 12.55
CA GLN A 164 -22.69 6.31 11.16
C GLN A 164 -23.41 7.32 10.24
N VAL A 165 -22.62 8.21 9.63
CA VAL A 165 -22.88 8.75 8.28
C VAL A 165 -21.61 8.57 7.45
N MET A 166 -21.70 7.66 6.49
CA MET A 166 -20.64 7.31 5.55
C MET A 166 -20.39 8.45 4.55
N ALA A 167 -19.25 9.11 4.66
CA ALA A 167 -18.58 9.67 3.49
C ALA A 167 -17.59 8.61 2.96
N GLY A 168 -17.97 7.91 1.90
CA GLY A 168 -17.01 7.28 0.99
C GLY A 168 -16.12 6.16 1.55
N GLY A 169 -16.72 5.08 2.05
CA GLY A 169 -16.21 3.70 1.98
C GLY A 169 -15.09 3.28 2.94
N PHE A 170 -15.48 2.88 4.13
CA PHE A 170 -14.70 2.00 4.99
C PHE A 170 -15.59 0.82 5.38
N LEU A 171 -15.05 -0.40 5.49
CA LEU A 171 -15.86 -1.61 5.72
C LEU A 171 -15.72 -2.18 7.14
N THR A 172 -15.02 -1.52 8.07
CA THR A 172 -15.00 -1.91 9.49
C THR A 172 -14.74 -0.71 10.42
N ASP A 173 -15.25 -0.78 11.66
CA ASP A 173 -15.03 0.23 12.73
C ASP A 173 -13.54 0.46 13.03
N LYS A 174 -12.73 -0.59 12.84
CA LYS A 174 -11.27 -0.56 13.02
C LYS A 174 -10.53 0.13 11.86
N GLN A 175 -11.08 0.11 10.64
CA GLN A 175 -10.53 0.86 9.49
C GLN A 175 -10.94 2.32 9.51
N ALA A 176 -12.12 2.63 10.10
CA ALA A 176 -12.56 3.99 10.34
C ALA A 176 -11.72 4.69 11.42
N SER A 177 -11.34 3.98 12.50
CA SER A 177 -10.47 4.53 13.58
C SER A 177 -9.03 4.85 13.15
N TYR A 178 -8.60 4.42 11.97
CA TYR A 178 -7.28 4.74 11.40
C TYR A 178 -7.38 5.66 10.17
N GLY A 179 -8.58 6.12 9.80
CA GLY A 179 -8.81 6.89 8.57
C GLY A 179 -7.99 8.19 8.48
N TRP A 180 -7.71 8.83 9.61
CA TRP A 180 -6.86 10.02 9.67
C TRP A 180 -5.35 9.68 9.57
N PHE A 181 -4.90 8.54 10.12
CA PHE A 181 -3.49 8.07 10.02
C PHE A 181 -3.09 7.80 8.56
N PHE A 182 -4.01 7.26 7.76
CA PHE A 182 -3.79 7.01 6.34
C PHE A 182 -3.72 8.31 5.52
N LYS A 183 -4.51 9.33 5.86
CA LYS A 183 -4.44 10.64 5.20
C LYS A 183 -3.21 11.47 5.63
N LEU A 184 -2.75 11.33 6.88
CA LEU A 184 -1.47 11.92 7.34
C LEU A 184 -0.26 11.35 6.58
N SER A 185 -0.31 10.08 6.17
CA SER A 185 0.73 9.45 5.35
C SER A 185 0.72 9.91 3.88
N GLU A 186 -0.41 10.43 3.38
CA GLU A 186 -0.45 11.18 2.12
C GLU A 186 0.12 12.61 2.27
N TRP A 187 0.01 13.21 3.45
CA TRP A 187 0.51 14.56 3.75
C TRP A 187 2.03 14.63 4.01
N ALA A 188 2.69 13.52 4.34
CA ALA A 188 4.15 13.40 4.45
C ALA A 188 4.93 13.62 3.12
N HIS A 189 4.34 14.26 2.11
CA HIS A 189 5.01 14.80 0.91
C HIS A 189 5.54 16.22 1.13
N PHE A 190 6.32 16.43 2.19
CA PHE A 190 7.42 17.41 2.19
C PHE A 190 8.49 16.99 3.19
N SER A 191 8.96 15.76 3.04
CA SER A 191 10.30 15.41 3.51
C SER A 191 11.04 14.82 2.33
N SER A 192 12.05 15.55 1.87
CA SER A 192 13.26 14.87 1.43
C SER A 192 13.51 13.75 2.44
N TYR A 193 13.59 12.51 1.95
CA TYR A 193 14.08 11.34 2.69
C TYR A 193 15.57 11.55 3.00
N ASP A 194 15.89 12.65 3.68
CA ASP A 194 17.09 12.71 4.48
C ASP A 194 16.81 11.84 5.70
N VAL A 195 17.78 11.00 6.01
CA VAL A 195 17.79 9.99 7.07
C VAL A 195 17.06 10.47 8.33
N GLY A 196 15.74 10.24 8.46
CA GLY A 196 15.03 10.94 9.53
C GLY A 196 13.51 11.02 9.52
N ILE A 197 12.77 10.10 8.87
CA ILE A 197 11.39 9.78 9.26
C ILE A 197 11.31 8.26 9.29
N ARG A 198 10.82 7.66 10.38
CA ARG A 198 10.74 6.19 10.58
C ARG A 198 9.65 5.53 9.72
N SER A 199 9.53 5.91 8.46
CA SER A 199 8.61 5.33 7.48
C SER A 199 9.39 4.51 6.45
N GLY A 200 9.04 3.23 6.34
CA GLY A 200 9.80 2.18 5.66
C GLY A 200 10.15 1.05 6.62
N SER A 201 11.26 0.35 6.40
CA SER A 201 11.71 -0.85 7.13
C SER A 201 11.79 -0.77 8.68
N SER A 202 11.51 0.39 9.28
CA SER A 202 11.44 0.67 10.73
C SER A 202 10.01 0.89 11.26
N ALA A 203 8.98 0.99 10.40
CA ALA A 203 7.57 1.20 10.77
C ALA A 203 6.91 -0.10 11.27
N SER A 204 6.12 -0.04 12.35
CA SER A 204 5.39 -1.20 12.90
C SER A 204 4.32 -1.74 11.95
N HIS A 205 3.88 -0.92 11.00
CA HIS A 205 2.84 -1.18 10.02
C HIS A 205 3.41 -1.01 8.60
N ILE A 206 3.04 -1.89 7.66
CA ILE A 206 3.38 -1.75 6.24
C ILE A 206 2.15 -1.23 5.51
N LEU A 207 2.25 -0.02 4.93
CA LEU A 207 1.17 0.61 4.19
C LEU A 207 1.31 0.29 2.69
N VAL A 208 0.18 0.07 2.03
CA VAL A 208 0.08 -0.30 0.62
C VAL A 208 -1.08 0.49 -0.01
N TYR A 209 -0.89 1.03 -1.20
CA TYR A 209 -1.95 1.72 -1.95
C TYR A 209 -2.78 0.74 -2.76
N ASP A 210 -4.03 0.50 -2.40
CA ASP A 210 -4.97 -0.27 -3.20
C ASP A 210 -5.44 0.52 -4.43
N ARG A 211 -4.98 0.06 -5.59
CA ARG A 211 -5.26 0.69 -6.87
C ARG A 211 -6.74 0.62 -7.26
N LYS A 212 -7.47 -0.40 -6.80
CA LYS A 212 -8.89 -0.56 -7.15
C LYS A 212 -9.76 0.38 -6.32
N SER A 213 -9.53 0.43 -5.02
CA SER A 213 -10.29 1.31 -4.12
C SER A 213 -9.74 2.74 -4.08
N GLN A 214 -8.52 2.96 -4.61
CA GLN A 214 -7.78 4.22 -4.54
C GLN A 214 -7.52 4.66 -3.09
N ARG A 215 -7.21 3.70 -2.22
CA ARG A 215 -7.03 3.92 -0.76
C ARG A 215 -5.76 3.27 -0.26
N LEU A 216 -5.18 3.82 0.78
CA LEU A 216 -4.15 3.13 1.54
C LEU A 216 -4.77 2.06 2.45
N VAL A 217 -4.13 0.89 2.48
CA VAL A 217 -4.48 -0.26 3.29
C VAL A 217 -3.24 -0.77 4.01
N GLU A 218 -3.42 -1.37 5.18
CA GLU A 218 -2.33 -1.99 5.93
C GLU A 218 -2.14 -3.45 5.51
N GLU A 219 -0.90 -3.85 5.26
CA GLU A 219 -0.52 -5.26 5.26
C GLU A 219 -0.30 -5.72 6.70
N ILE A 220 -1.26 -6.51 7.19
CA ILE A 220 -1.23 -7.08 8.53
C ILE A 220 -0.12 -8.14 8.61
N ILE A 221 0.86 -7.91 9.48
CA ILE A 221 1.93 -8.87 9.81
C ILE A 221 2.00 -9.03 11.31
N ASP A 222 2.17 -10.27 11.79
CA ASP A 222 2.38 -10.53 13.22
C ASP A 222 3.62 -9.78 13.74
N LYS A 223 3.43 -9.01 14.82
CA LYS A 223 4.46 -8.15 15.42
C LYS A 223 5.72 -8.93 15.81
N LYS A 224 5.60 -10.19 16.25
CA LYS A 224 6.74 -11.04 16.61
C LYS A 224 7.54 -11.44 15.37
N ILE A 225 6.88 -11.67 14.25
CA ILE A 225 7.54 -11.94 12.97
C ILE A 225 8.29 -10.69 12.51
N VAL A 226 7.67 -9.52 12.60
CA VAL A 226 8.33 -8.23 12.29
C VAL A 226 9.58 -8.03 13.14
N LEU A 227 9.49 -8.17 14.47
CA LEU A 227 10.62 -8.04 15.38
C LEU A 227 11.76 -9.02 15.05
N SER A 228 11.41 -10.29 14.77
CA SER A 228 12.39 -11.32 14.38
C SER A 228 13.09 -10.99 13.06
N MET A 229 12.34 -10.53 12.04
CA MET A 229 12.92 -10.10 10.77
C MET A 229 13.87 -8.92 10.95
N ARG A 230 13.53 -7.93 11.78
CA ARG A 230 14.43 -6.79 12.05
C ARG A 230 15.71 -7.23 12.75
N ALA A 231 15.60 -8.14 13.73
CA ALA A 231 16.75 -8.70 14.41
C ALA A 231 17.72 -9.38 13.42
N ILE A 232 17.21 -10.11 12.42
CA ILE A 232 18.03 -10.80 11.42
C ILE A 232 18.58 -9.83 10.37
N TYR A 233 17.71 -9.02 9.74
CA TYR A 233 18.02 -8.30 8.50
C TYR A 233 18.51 -6.86 8.70
N GLN A 234 18.34 -6.28 9.90
CA GLN A 234 18.69 -4.88 10.17
C GLN A 234 19.62 -4.67 11.36
N SER A 235 19.79 -5.66 12.24
CA SER A 235 20.73 -5.55 13.36
C SER A 235 22.15 -5.90 12.93
N LYS A 236 23.16 -5.20 13.46
CA LYS A 236 24.58 -5.51 13.17
C LYS A 236 24.96 -6.95 13.56
N ILE A 237 24.33 -7.48 14.63
CA ILE A 237 24.58 -8.84 15.11
C ILE A 237 23.96 -9.86 14.15
N GLY A 238 22.67 -9.70 13.80
CA GLY A 238 21.98 -10.59 12.86
C GLY A 238 22.67 -10.62 11.49
N LEU A 239 23.12 -9.46 11.01
CA LEU A 239 23.89 -9.33 9.79
C LEU A 239 25.25 -10.05 9.86
N GLY A 240 25.94 -10.00 11.01
CA GLY A 240 27.19 -10.74 11.21
C GLY A 240 27.00 -12.26 11.24
N LEU A 241 25.82 -12.72 11.66
CA LEU A 241 25.47 -14.15 11.66
C LEU A 241 24.95 -14.64 10.30
N MET A 242 24.63 -13.74 9.38
CA MET A 242 24.04 -14.07 8.08
C MET A 242 24.91 -15.04 7.26
N ASP A 243 26.23 -14.82 7.30
CA ASP A 243 27.24 -15.61 6.60
C ASP A 243 27.84 -16.75 7.46
N ILE A 244 27.33 -16.95 8.69
CA ILE A 244 27.81 -17.96 9.66
C ILE A 244 26.69 -18.97 10.00
N GLY A 245 25.88 -19.37 9.02
CA GLY A 245 24.90 -20.45 9.17
C GLY A 245 23.42 -20.06 9.12
N VAL A 246 23.08 -18.76 9.10
CA VAL A 246 21.67 -18.33 9.00
C VAL A 246 21.07 -18.67 7.63
N LYS A 247 21.84 -18.63 6.55
CA LYS A 247 21.39 -19.03 5.21
C LYS A 247 20.96 -20.50 5.18
N GLU A 248 21.78 -21.38 5.72
CA GLU A 248 21.55 -22.83 5.81
C GLU A 248 20.36 -23.12 6.73
N LEU A 249 20.23 -22.37 7.84
CA LEU A 249 19.09 -22.46 8.74
C LEU A 249 17.78 -22.07 8.04
N LEU A 250 17.75 -20.93 7.35
CA LEU A 250 16.57 -20.47 6.60
C LEU A 250 16.17 -21.46 5.51
N GLN A 251 17.16 -22.04 4.82
CA GLN A 251 16.92 -23.09 3.84
C GLN A 251 16.31 -24.34 4.49
N SER A 252 16.90 -24.83 5.58
CA SER A 252 16.39 -26.01 6.30
C SER A 252 14.98 -25.80 6.85
N ILE A 253 14.68 -24.61 7.38
CA ILE A 253 13.34 -24.24 7.85
C ILE A 253 12.36 -24.23 6.68
N SER A 254 12.76 -23.66 5.53
CA SER A 254 11.90 -23.59 4.34
C SER A 254 11.57 -24.97 3.79
N GLU A 255 12.56 -25.87 3.69
CA GLU A 255 12.37 -27.25 3.23
C GLU A 255 11.45 -28.05 4.17
N LYS A 256 11.68 -27.97 5.49
CA LYS A 256 10.85 -28.65 6.50
C LYS A 256 9.41 -28.13 6.50
N GLN A 257 9.25 -26.80 6.42
CA GLN A 257 7.91 -26.22 6.41
C GLN A 257 7.18 -26.53 5.10
N GLY A 258 7.85 -26.46 3.96
CA GLY A 258 7.29 -26.86 2.66
C GLY A 258 6.75 -28.28 2.71
N ALA A 259 7.57 -29.23 3.19
CA ALA A 259 7.16 -30.63 3.35
C ALA A 259 5.97 -30.80 4.33
N ARG A 260 5.91 -30.00 5.40
CA ARG A 260 4.74 -29.98 6.30
C ARG A 260 3.49 -29.47 5.58
N MET A 261 3.59 -28.42 4.76
CA MET A 261 2.43 -27.86 4.05
C MET A 261 1.90 -28.78 2.94
N ASP A 262 2.71 -29.75 2.49
CA ASP A 262 2.29 -30.84 1.61
C ASP A 262 1.66 -32.03 2.35
N SER A 263 1.68 -32.03 3.69
CA SER A 263 1.13 -33.13 4.49
C SER A 263 -0.40 -33.01 4.61
N PRO A 264 -1.17 -34.11 4.62
CA PRO A 264 -2.63 -34.05 4.77
C PRO A 264 -3.10 -33.37 6.06
N GLU A 265 -2.31 -33.47 7.14
CA GLU A 265 -2.60 -32.86 8.44
C GLU A 265 -2.60 -31.32 8.36
N SER A 266 -1.89 -30.74 7.40
CA SER A 266 -1.81 -29.28 7.23
C SER A 266 -3.14 -28.64 6.79
N SER A 267 -4.08 -29.42 6.23
CA SER A 267 -5.43 -28.93 5.89
C SER A 267 -6.15 -28.33 7.11
N ALA A 268 -5.85 -28.79 8.31
CA ALA A 268 -6.41 -28.25 9.56
C ALA A 268 -5.97 -26.80 9.86
N ASP A 269 -4.91 -26.30 9.21
CA ASP A 269 -4.42 -24.92 9.35
C ASP A 269 -5.19 -23.93 8.44
N ILE A 270 -5.92 -24.42 7.42
CA ILE A 270 -6.66 -23.58 6.45
C ILE A 270 -7.70 -22.66 7.13
N PRO A 271 -8.58 -23.13 8.03
CA PRO A 271 -9.59 -22.25 8.64
C PRO A 271 -8.97 -21.13 9.49
N LYS A 272 -7.91 -21.42 10.24
CA LYS A 272 -7.18 -20.42 11.04
C LYS A 272 -6.51 -19.37 10.15
N PHE A 273 -5.97 -19.81 9.02
CA PHE A 273 -5.35 -18.93 8.04
C PHE A 273 -6.39 -17.99 7.42
N ILE A 274 -7.54 -18.51 6.99
CA ILE A 274 -8.65 -17.70 6.47
C ILE A 274 -9.11 -16.68 7.52
N GLU A 275 -9.30 -17.08 8.78
CA GLU A 275 -9.75 -16.14 9.82
C GLU A 275 -8.71 -15.04 10.09
N SER A 276 -7.41 -15.36 10.00
CA SER A 276 -6.33 -14.36 10.14
C SER A 276 -6.33 -13.30 9.02
N PHE A 277 -6.94 -13.63 7.87
CA PHE A 277 -7.01 -12.78 6.67
C PHE A 277 -8.45 -12.60 6.17
N LYS A 278 -9.43 -12.60 7.08
CA LYS A 278 -10.87 -12.66 6.78
C LYS A 278 -11.35 -11.56 5.82
N ASP A 279 -10.74 -10.37 5.89
CA ASP A 279 -11.08 -9.23 5.04
C ASP A 279 -10.18 -9.10 3.80
N GLN A 280 -9.22 -10.00 3.62
CA GLN A 280 -8.22 -9.97 2.54
C GLN A 280 -8.32 -11.17 1.59
N ILE A 281 -8.91 -12.30 2.05
CA ILE A 281 -9.15 -13.48 1.22
C ILE A 281 -10.63 -13.56 0.86
N ASN A 282 -10.95 -13.29 -0.39
CA ASN A 282 -12.30 -13.47 -0.90
C ASN A 282 -12.54 -14.94 -1.28
N LEU A 283 -13.29 -15.68 -0.47
CA LEU A 283 -13.61 -17.08 -0.78
C LEU A 283 -14.60 -17.23 -1.95
N ALA A 284 -15.37 -16.18 -2.28
CA ALA A 284 -16.36 -16.24 -3.35
C ALA A 284 -15.73 -16.39 -4.74
N GLU A 285 -14.48 -15.94 -4.92
CA GLU A 285 -13.73 -16.06 -6.17
C GLU A 285 -12.97 -17.39 -6.30
N VAL A 286 -12.85 -18.19 -5.22
CA VAL A 286 -12.12 -19.46 -5.25
C VAL A 286 -12.93 -20.50 -6.04
N LYS A 287 -12.26 -21.23 -6.94
CA LYS A 287 -12.90 -22.15 -7.88
C LYS A 287 -13.59 -23.34 -7.20
N TYR A 288 -12.96 -23.89 -6.16
CA TYR A 288 -13.41 -25.09 -5.47
C TYR A 288 -13.81 -24.77 -4.01
N PRO A 289 -14.73 -25.54 -3.42
CA PRO A 289 -15.09 -25.40 -2.02
C PRO A 289 -13.94 -25.86 -1.09
N LEU A 290 -13.96 -25.45 0.19
CA LEU A 290 -12.82 -25.67 1.09
C LEU A 290 -12.51 -27.15 1.33
N GLU A 291 -13.52 -28.02 1.27
CA GLU A 291 -13.39 -29.47 1.44
C GLU A 291 -12.63 -30.15 0.29
N HIS A 292 -12.42 -29.44 -0.82
CA HIS A 292 -11.61 -29.92 -1.94
C HIS A 292 -10.12 -30.00 -1.60
N PHE A 293 -9.63 -29.10 -0.75
CA PHE A 293 -8.21 -28.96 -0.44
C PHE A 293 -7.79 -29.93 0.65
N LYS A 294 -6.97 -30.91 0.29
CA LYS A 294 -6.48 -31.97 1.18
C LYS A 294 -5.22 -31.58 1.93
N THR A 295 -4.51 -30.56 1.45
CA THR A 295 -3.31 -30.01 2.08
C THR A 295 -3.39 -28.48 2.11
N PHE A 296 -2.60 -27.86 2.98
CA PHE A 296 -2.50 -26.41 3.03
C PHE A 296 -1.94 -25.86 1.72
N ASN A 297 -0.95 -26.54 1.12
CA ASN A 297 -0.39 -26.12 -0.16
C ASN A 297 -1.43 -26.10 -1.28
N GLU A 298 -2.31 -27.11 -1.37
CA GLU A 298 -3.40 -27.12 -2.36
C GLU A 298 -4.31 -25.87 -2.23
N PHE A 299 -4.61 -25.43 -1.01
CA PHE A 299 -5.34 -24.19 -0.76
C PHE A 299 -4.50 -22.94 -1.07
N PHE A 300 -3.21 -22.94 -0.76
CA PHE A 300 -2.32 -21.82 -1.03
C PHE A 300 -2.22 -21.55 -2.54
N ILE A 301 -2.11 -22.61 -3.35
CA ILE A 301 -2.10 -22.54 -4.82
C ILE A 301 -3.50 -22.63 -5.44
N ARG A 302 -4.56 -22.30 -4.68
CA ARG A 302 -5.95 -22.35 -5.13
C ARG A 302 -6.14 -21.68 -6.49
N GLU A 303 -6.94 -22.31 -7.35
CA GLU A 303 -7.41 -21.68 -8.59
C GLU A 303 -8.57 -20.73 -8.30
N LEU A 304 -8.68 -19.66 -9.08
CA LEU A 304 -9.82 -18.75 -9.05
C LEU A 304 -10.84 -19.13 -10.14
N LYS A 305 -12.10 -18.75 -9.94
CA LYS A 305 -13.17 -18.90 -10.92
C LYS A 305 -12.83 -18.13 -12.20
N PRO A 306 -13.21 -18.65 -13.39
CA PRO A 306 -13.09 -17.89 -14.63
C PRO A 306 -13.79 -16.54 -14.51
N GLY A 307 -13.13 -15.48 -14.97
CA GLY A 307 -13.65 -14.11 -14.91
C GLY A 307 -13.35 -13.36 -13.60
N SER A 308 -12.80 -13.99 -12.56
CA SER A 308 -12.40 -13.30 -11.32
C SER A 308 -11.27 -12.29 -11.51
N ARG A 309 -10.48 -12.43 -12.59
CA ARG A 309 -9.38 -11.54 -12.96
C ARG A 309 -9.52 -11.13 -14.43
N PRO A 310 -10.34 -10.10 -14.75
CA PRO A 310 -10.52 -9.65 -16.13
C PRO A 310 -9.24 -9.00 -16.66
N ILE A 311 -8.84 -9.37 -17.89
CA ILE A 311 -7.63 -8.85 -18.53
C ILE A 311 -7.92 -7.50 -19.18
N ALA A 312 -7.19 -6.46 -18.76
CA ALA A 312 -7.35 -5.12 -19.29
C ALA A 312 -6.98 -5.07 -20.78
N SER A 313 -7.90 -4.51 -21.58
CA SER A 313 -7.75 -4.40 -23.04
C SER A 313 -7.35 -5.74 -23.68
N ALA A 314 -8.08 -6.82 -23.40
CA ALA A 314 -7.70 -8.20 -23.79
C ALA A 314 -7.29 -8.35 -25.27
N GLU A 315 -7.94 -7.63 -26.19
CA GLU A 315 -7.67 -7.68 -27.64
C GLU A 315 -6.46 -6.84 -28.11
N ARG A 316 -5.79 -6.14 -27.19
CA ARG A 316 -4.69 -5.20 -27.49
C ARG A 316 -3.36 -5.71 -26.93
N ASP A 317 -2.58 -6.39 -27.75
CA ASP A 317 -1.27 -6.92 -27.34
C ASP A 317 -0.24 -5.82 -27.04
N ASP A 318 -0.47 -4.57 -27.47
CA ASP A 318 0.33 -3.40 -27.12
C ASP A 318 0.10 -2.89 -25.67
N VAL A 319 -0.81 -3.52 -24.92
CA VAL A 319 -1.09 -3.20 -23.51
C VAL A 319 -0.63 -4.34 -22.61
N ALA A 320 0.35 -4.05 -21.74
CA ALA A 320 0.82 -4.99 -20.72
C ALA A 320 -0.10 -4.98 -19.50
N VAL A 321 -0.15 -6.10 -18.78
CA VAL A 321 -0.97 -6.28 -17.56
C VAL A 321 -0.13 -6.74 -16.36
N CYS A 322 -0.66 -6.57 -15.16
CA CYS A 322 -0.06 -7.04 -13.93
C CYS A 322 -0.04 -8.57 -13.91
N ALA A 323 1.11 -9.13 -13.55
CA ALA A 323 1.39 -10.57 -13.61
C ALA A 323 0.91 -11.36 -12.39
N ALA A 324 0.61 -10.70 -11.27
CA ALA A 324 0.23 -11.34 -10.02
C ALA A 324 -0.73 -10.46 -9.20
N ASP A 325 -1.47 -11.10 -8.30
CA ASP A 325 -2.10 -10.40 -7.18
C ASP A 325 -1.02 -10.13 -6.14
N CYS A 326 -0.70 -8.86 -5.91
CA CYS A 326 0.53 -8.53 -5.18
C CYS A 326 0.58 -7.07 -4.73
N ARG A 327 1.63 -6.78 -3.96
CA ARG A 327 2.17 -5.44 -3.71
C ARG A 327 3.21 -5.12 -4.78
N LEU A 328 2.88 -4.20 -5.67
CA LEU A 328 3.67 -3.83 -6.84
C LEU A 328 4.53 -2.59 -6.57
N THR A 329 5.78 -2.63 -7.02
CA THR A 329 6.60 -1.44 -7.28
C THR A 329 7.12 -1.45 -8.72
N ALA A 330 7.23 -0.28 -9.33
CA ALA A 330 7.62 -0.09 -10.71
C ALA A 330 8.59 1.09 -10.85
N PHE A 331 9.61 0.91 -11.67
CA PHE A 331 10.67 1.89 -11.87
C PHE A 331 10.97 2.04 -13.36
N LYS A 332 11.23 3.29 -13.79
CA LYS A 332 11.60 3.57 -15.18
C LYS A 332 12.97 3.01 -15.54
N SER A 333 13.85 2.90 -14.56
CA SER A 333 15.19 2.34 -14.69
C SER A 333 15.59 1.56 -13.44
N VAL A 334 16.68 0.83 -13.57
CA VAL A 334 17.30 0.09 -12.46
C VAL A 334 17.92 1.04 -11.44
N ASP A 335 18.47 2.17 -11.89
CA ASP A 335 18.98 3.20 -11.00
C ASP A 335 17.88 3.75 -10.08
N ASP A 336 16.68 4.01 -10.62
CA ASP A 336 15.52 4.40 -9.81
C ASP A 336 15.18 3.31 -8.78
N SER A 337 15.18 2.04 -9.21
CA SER A 337 14.85 0.92 -8.31
C SER A 337 15.82 0.80 -7.13
N THR A 338 17.13 1.00 -7.34
CA THR A 338 18.14 0.95 -6.27
C THR A 338 18.10 2.20 -5.40
N ARG A 339 17.79 3.34 -6.02
CA ARG A 339 17.63 4.62 -5.31
C ARG A 339 16.44 4.59 -4.37
N PHE A 340 15.30 4.06 -4.78
CA PHE A 340 14.06 4.16 -4.00
C PHE A 340 13.75 2.91 -3.17
N TRP A 341 14.09 1.71 -3.66
CA TRP A 341 13.58 0.48 -3.08
C TRP A 341 14.69 -0.51 -2.71
N ILE A 342 15.47 -0.96 -3.67
CA ILE A 342 16.46 -2.03 -3.50
C ILE A 342 17.75 -1.45 -2.90
N LYS A 343 17.93 -1.59 -1.57
CA LYS A 343 19.09 -0.99 -0.89
C LYS A 343 20.32 -1.91 -0.82
N GLY A 344 20.20 -3.16 -1.27
CA GLY A 344 21.32 -4.10 -1.36
C GLY A 344 22.43 -3.58 -2.27
N ARG A 345 23.66 -3.48 -1.75
CA ARG A 345 24.78 -2.79 -2.43
C ARG A 345 25.29 -3.48 -3.70
N LYS A 346 24.94 -4.75 -3.93
CA LYS A 346 25.42 -5.53 -5.09
C LYS A 346 24.31 -5.82 -6.11
N PHE A 347 23.15 -5.19 -5.98
CA PHE A 347 22.08 -5.38 -6.95
C PHE A 347 22.51 -4.87 -8.33
N SER A 348 22.21 -5.66 -9.36
CA SER A 348 22.39 -5.32 -10.77
C SER A 348 21.49 -6.19 -11.63
N VAL A 349 21.09 -5.71 -12.81
CA VAL A 349 20.31 -6.51 -13.78
C VAL A 349 21.07 -7.76 -14.19
N GLN A 350 22.38 -7.63 -14.43
CA GLN A 350 23.22 -8.77 -14.77
C GLN A 350 23.26 -9.80 -13.63
N GLY A 351 23.33 -9.33 -12.38
CA GLY A 351 23.22 -10.20 -11.21
C GLY A 351 21.86 -10.89 -11.15
N LEU A 352 20.77 -10.16 -11.42
CA LEU A 352 19.40 -10.68 -11.39
C LEU A 352 19.15 -11.72 -12.49
N LEU A 353 19.46 -11.39 -13.74
CA LEU A 353 19.18 -12.24 -14.91
C LEU A 353 20.22 -13.34 -15.11
N GLY A 354 21.41 -13.20 -14.53
CA GLY A 354 22.54 -14.08 -14.79
C GLY A 354 23.22 -13.76 -16.12
N LYS A 355 24.46 -14.25 -16.28
CA LYS A 355 25.32 -13.92 -17.44
C LYS A 355 24.76 -14.42 -18.77
N GLU A 356 24.01 -15.51 -18.76
CA GLU A 356 23.50 -16.15 -19.99
C GLU A 356 22.27 -15.42 -20.55
N MET A 357 21.46 -14.80 -19.69
CA MET A 357 20.17 -14.20 -20.08
C MET A 357 20.26 -12.69 -20.23
N CYS A 358 21.19 -12.02 -19.53
CA CYS A 358 21.32 -10.58 -19.55
C CYS A 358 21.90 -10.09 -20.88
N SER A 359 21.07 -9.46 -21.71
CA SER A 359 21.51 -8.64 -22.83
C SER A 359 21.76 -7.20 -22.37
N SER A 360 22.51 -6.42 -23.15
CA SER A 360 22.68 -4.99 -22.92
C SER A 360 21.36 -4.21 -22.98
N ALA A 361 20.34 -4.75 -23.67
CA ALA A 361 19.04 -4.11 -23.83
C ALA A 361 18.20 -4.05 -22.54
N PHE A 362 18.52 -4.87 -21.53
CA PHE A 362 17.82 -4.87 -20.24
C PHE A 362 18.46 -3.97 -19.17
N VAL A 363 19.71 -3.54 -19.36
CA VAL A 363 20.51 -2.90 -18.29
C VAL A 363 19.86 -1.61 -17.78
N ASP A 364 19.35 -0.79 -18.70
CA ASP A 364 18.66 0.47 -18.40
C ASP A 364 17.13 0.34 -18.56
N GLY A 365 16.64 -0.90 -18.59
CA GLY A 365 15.24 -1.22 -18.82
C GLY A 365 14.32 -0.88 -17.63
N PRO A 366 13.03 -0.61 -17.88
CA PRO A 366 12.03 -0.53 -16.83
C PRO A 366 11.91 -1.85 -16.06
N MET A 367 11.73 -1.75 -14.74
CA MET A 367 11.62 -2.91 -13.86
C MET A 367 10.36 -2.83 -13.02
N VAL A 368 9.64 -3.95 -12.94
CA VAL A 368 8.41 -4.10 -12.15
C VAL A 368 8.55 -5.28 -11.22
N ILE A 369 8.33 -5.05 -9.93
CA ILE A 369 8.47 -6.03 -8.85
C ILE A 369 7.09 -6.29 -8.28
N PHE A 370 6.66 -7.55 -8.32
CA PHE A 370 5.39 -8.05 -7.81
C PHE A 370 5.67 -8.88 -6.56
N ARG A 371 5.49 -8.32 -5.35
CA ARG A 371 5.68 -9.04 -4.09
C ARG A 371 4.36 -9.65 -3.63
N LEU A 372 4.29 -10.98 -3.59
CA LEU A 372 3.10 -11.70 -3.17
C LEU A 372 3.18 -11.95 -1.65
N ALA A 373 2.21 -11.42 -0.92
CA ALA A 373 2.05 -11.67 0.50
C ALA A 373 1.27 -12.98 0.74
N PRO A 374 1.36 -13.62 1.91
CA PRO A 374 0.77 -14.94 2.15
C PRO A 374 -0.72 -15.06 1.78
N GLN A 375 -1.51 -14.01 2.00
CA GLN A 375 -2.94 -13.95 1.73
C GLN A 375 -3.30 -13.88 0.23
N ASP A 376 -2.34 -13.50 -0.62
CA ASP A 376 -2.60 -13.27 -2.04
C ASP A 376 -2.90 -14.56 -2.81
N TYR A 377 -3.25 -14.40 -4.08
CA TYR A 377 -3.34 -15.51 -5.04
C TYR A 377 -1.94 -15.80 -5.60
N HIS A 378 -1.38 -16.97 -5.26
CA HIS A 378 0.03 -17.31 -5.51
C HIS A 378 0.32 -17.93 -6.87
N ARG A 379 -0.59 -17.78 -7.84
CA ARG A 379 -0.32 -18.11 -9.24
C ARG A 379 -0.02 -16.84 -10.02
N PHE A 380 1.00 -16.91 -10.85
CA PHE A 380 1.49 -15.79 -11.64
C PHE A 380 1.29 -16.05 -13.13
N HIS A 381 1.07 -14.95 -13.86
CA HIS A 381 0.58 -14.93 -15.22
C HIS A 381 1.50 -14.09 -16.11
N PHE A 382 1.39 -14.28 -17.42
CA PHE A 382 2.16 -13.48 -18.38
C PHE A 382 1.64 -12.04 -18.44
N PRO A 383 2.52 -11.02 -18.31
CA PRO A 383 2.11 -9.63 -18.46
C PRO A 383 1.87 -9.22 -19.92
N VAL A 384 2.41 -9.98 -20.87
CA VAL A 384 2.46 -9.68 -22.31
C VAL A 384 2.31 -10.96 -23.14
N SER A 385 1.83 -10.85 -24.38
CA SER A 385 1.75 -11.96 -25.33
C SER A 385 3.10 -12.18 -26.03
N GLY A 386 3.49 -13.43 -26.26
CA GLY A 386 4.79 -13.73 -26.89
C GLY A 386 5.18 -15.19 -26.91
N ILE A 387 6.43 -15.47 -27.26
CA ILE A 387 7.03 -16.81 -27.30
C ILE A 387 8.08 -16.92 -26.20
N ILE A 388 8.03 -18.01 -25.42
CA ILE A 388 9.03 -18.30 -24.39
C ILE A 388 10.31 -18.80 -25.07
N GLU A 389 11.38 -18.00 -25.07
CA GLU A 389 12.63 -18.36 -25.76
C GLU A 389 13.48 -19.34 -24.94
N GLN A 390 13.58 -19.10 -23.63
CA GLN A 390 14.45 -19.84 -22.73
C GLN A 390 14.07 -19.58 -21.28
N SER A 391 14.37 -20.55 -20.42
CA SER A 391 14.27 -20.46 -18.98
C SER A 391 15.53 -21.04 -18.36
N VAL A 392 16.09 -20.37 -17.36
CA VAL A 392 17.30 -20.79 -16.64
C VAL A 392 17.06 -20.74 -15.13
N ASP A 393 17.31 -21.85 -14.47
CA ASP A 393 17.33 -21.96 -13.02
C ASP A 393 18.65 -21.39 -12.46
N ILE A 394 18.55 -20.44 -11.55
CA ILE A 394 19.69 -19.88 -10.84
C ILE A 394 19.59 -20.28 -9.36
N PRO A 395 20.52 -21.11 -8.86
CA PRO A 395 20.53 -21.50 -7.45
C PRO A 395 20.86 -20.30 -6.57
N GLY A 396 20.40 -20.35 -5.32
CA GLY A 396 20.58 -19.26 -4.36
C GLY A 396 20.02 -19.61 -3.00
N CYS A 397 20.11 -18.67 -2.07
CA CYS A 397 19.51 -18.79 -0.75
C CYS A 397 18.00 -18.45 -0.78
N LEU A 398 17.38 -18.37 0.39
CA LEU A 398 15.95 -18.07 0.54
C LEU A 398 15.74 -16.97 1.58
N TYR A 399 16.29 -15.78 1.34
CA TYR A 399 15.94 -14.61 2.15
C TYR A 399 14.48 -14.24 1.96
N THR A 400 13.90 -13.55 2.94
CA THR A 400 12.55 -13.00 2.80
C THR A 400 12.55 -11.85 1.80
N VAL A 401 11.47 -11.74 1.04
CA VAL A 401 11.22 -10.64 0.10
C VAL A 401 10.43 -9.50 0.76
N ASN A 402 10.18 -9.59 2.07
CA ASN A 402 9.58 -8.50 2.82
C ASN A 402 10.42 -7.21 2.70
N PRO A 403 9.78 -6.02 2.62
CA PRO A 403 10.50 -4.74 2.53
C PRO A 403 11.61 -4.57 3.58
N ILE A 404 11.43 -5.10 4.79
CA ILE A 404 12.47 -5.08 5.85
C ILE A 404 13.81 -5.66 5.37
N ALA A 405 13.78 -6.74 4.58
CA ALA A 405 14.97 -7.36 4.02
C ALA A 405 15.41 -6.72 2.70
N VAL A 406 14.48 -6.36 1.82
CA VAL A 406 14.79 -5.74 0.51
C VAL A 406 15.43 -4.36 0.66
N ASN A 407 14.99 -3.60 1.67
CA ASN A 407 15.55 -2.30 2.02
C ASN A 407 16.79 -2.41 2.94
N SER A 408 17.29 -3.61 3.24
CA SER A 408 18.53 -3.80 3.98
C SER A 408 19.75 -3.57 3.09
N LYS A 409 20.71 -2.77 3.56
CA LYS A 409 21.97 -2.45 2.83
C LYS A 409 22.93 -3.63 2.68
N TYR A 410 22.64 -4.75 3.33
CA TYR A 410 23.55 -5.87 3.48
C TYR A 410 23.03 -7.14 2.79
N CYS A 411 21.76 -7.15 2.37
CA CYS A 411 21.11 -8.30 1.77
C CYS A 411 20.79 -7.99 0.31
N ASN A 412 21.33 -8.77 -0.62
CA ASN A 412 20.99 -8.62 -2.04
C ASN A 412 19.89 -9.62 -2.40
N VAL A 413 18.72 -9.44 -1.78
CA VAL A 413 17.60 -10.41 -1.78
C VAL A 413 17.32 -10.98 -3.17
N PHE A 414 17.08 -10.12 -4.17
CA PHE A 414 16.69 -10.57 -5.50
C PHE A 414 17.80 -11.25 -6.31
N THR A 415 19.07 -10.96 -6.03
CA THR A 415 20.21 -11.55 -6.76
C THR A 415 20.82 -12.76 -6.05
N GLU A 416 20.67 -12.87 -4.73
CA GLU A 416 21.16 -14.00 -3.93
C GLU A 416 20.11 -15.10 -3.78
N ASN A 417 18.81 -14.79 -3.89
CA ASN A 417 17.78 -15.81 -3.78
C ASN A 417 17.74 -16.76 -4.98
N LYS A 418 17.34 -18.00 -4.71
CA LYS A 418 16.97 -18.98 -5.74
C LYS A 418 15.87 -18.40 -6.63
N ARG A 419 16.05 -18.49 -7.94
CA ARG A 419 15.11 -17.92 -8.92
C ARG A 419 15.19 -18.61 -10.27
N VAL A 420 14.16 -18.42 -11.07
CA VAL A 420 14.09 -18.88 -12.46
C VAL A 420 13.88 -17.68 -13.35
N VAL A 421 14.76 -17.50 -14.33
CA VAL A 421 14.71 -16.40 -15.29
C VAL A 421 14.19 -16.95 -16.61
N SER A 422 13.11 -16.37 -17.14
CA SER A 422 12.54 -16.73 -18.43
C SER A 422 12.50 -15.52 -19.35
N ILE A 423 12.91 -15.70 -20.61
CA ILE A 423 12.86 -14.64 -21.62
C ILE A 423 11.66 -14.89 -22.53
N VAL A 424 10.79 -13.88 -22.64
CA VAL A 424 9.64 -13.89 -23.54
C VAL A 424 9.90 -12.90 -24.67
N SER A 425 9.92 -13.39 -25.91
CA SER A 425 9.98 -12.55 -27.10
C SER A 425 8.58 -12.15 -27.55
N THR A 426 8.37 -10.85 -27.64
CA THR A 426 7.08 -10.23 -27.91
C THR A 426 7.17 -9.37 -29.16
N VAL A 427 6.01 -9.14 -29.81
CA VAL A 427 5.92 -8.26 -30.97
C VAL A 427 6.00 -6.80 -30.53
N ASP A 428 5.20 -6.42 -29.53
CA ASP A 428 5.03 -5.02 -29.15
C ASP A 428 6.08 -4.51 -28.15
N PHE A 429 6.67 -5.36 -27.30
CA PHE A 429 7.59 -4.95 -26.23
C PHE A 429 9.04 -5.41 -26.45
N GLY A 430 9.34 -6.11 -27.55
CA GLY A 430 10.63 -6.77 -27.71
C GLY A 430 10.79 -7.94 -26.75
N LYS A 431 11.94 -8.03 -26.08
CA LYS A 431 12.16 -9.05 -25.06
C LYS A 431 11.71 -8.57 -23.68
N VAL A 432 11.06 -9.46 -22.94
CA VAL A 432 10.71 -9.24 -21.54
C VAL A 432 11.30 -10.38 -20.72
N ALA A 433 12.13 -10.03 -19.74
CA ALA A 433 12.67 -11.00 -18.79
C ALA A 433 11.71 -11.13 -17.61
N PHE A 434 11.18 -12.32 -17.41
CA PHE A 434 10.30 -12.69 -16.30
C PHE A 434 11.10 -13.52 -15.29
N VAL A 435 11.20 -13.06 -14.05
CA VAL A 435 12.02 -13.67 -13.01
C VAL A 435 11.12 -14.10 -11.85
N ALA A 436 10.92 -15.40 -11.67
CA ALA A 436 10.22 -15.94 -10.50
C ALA A 436 11.24 -16.20 -9.39
N ILE A 437 11.09 -15.54 -8.24
CA ILE A 437 12.04 -15.57 -7.12
C ILE A 437 11.37 -16.24 -5.91
N GLY A 438 11.98 -17.31 -5.42
CA GLY A 438 11.59 -17.93 -4.16
C GLY A 438 12.13 -17.16 -2.97
N ALA A 439 11.39 -17.11 -1.87
CA ALA A 439 11.85 -16.52 -0.61
C ALA A 439 11.75 -17.53 0.53
N THR A 440 12.00 -17.06 1.76
CA THR A 440 11.84 -17.89 2.96
C THR A 440 10.46 -18.56 2.98
N MET A 441 10.45 -19.81 3.40
CA MET A 441 9.31 -20.72 3.44
C MET A 441 8.83 -21.27 2.10
N VAL A 442 9.26 -20.76 0.93
CA VAL A 442 8.76 -21.23 -0.38
C VAL A 442 9.08 -22.69 -0.61
N GLY A 443 8.02 -23.50 -0.71
CA GLY A 443 8.12 -24.94 -0.98
C GLY A 443 8.62 -25.26 -2.40
N SER A 444 8.12 -24.55 -3.42
CA SER A 444 8.54 -24.75 -4.82
C SER A 444 8.09 -23.62 -5.75
N ILE A 445 8.76 -23.49 -6.89
CA ILE A 445 8.34 -22.67 -8.04
C ILE A 445 7.99 -23.66 -9.16
N THR A 446 6.74 -23.66 -9.62
CA THR A 446 6.28 -24.60 -10.65
C THR A 446 5.75 -23.84 -11.86
N PHE A 447 6.17 -24.25 -13.06
CA PHE A 447 5.75 -23.65 -14.32
C PHE A 447 4.81 -24.58 -15.08
N THR A 448 3.79 -24.00 -15.73
CA THR A 448 2.80 -24.72 -16.53
C THR A 448 3.03 -24.58 -18.04
N LYS A 449 3.95 -23.69 -18.45
CA LYS A 449 4.39 -23.48 -19.84
C LYS A 449 5.87 -23.77 -19.99
N LYS A 450 6.29 -24.09 -21.22
CA LYS A 450 7.68 -24.44 -21.55
C LYS A 450 8.23 -23.60 -22.68
N LYS A 451 9.56 -23.63 -22.83
CA LYS A 451 10.27 -23.06 -23.98
C LYS A 451 9.60 -23.46 -25.30
N GLY A 452 9.40 -22.49 -26.18
CA GLY A 452 8.79 -22.64 -27.50
C GLY A 452 7.27 -22.46 -27.52
N ASP A 453 6.59 -22.45 -26.37
CA ASP A 453 5.16 -22.17 -26.33
C ASP A 453 4.88 -20.70 -26.66
N TYR A 454 3.85 -20.47 -27.47
CA TYR A 454 3.23 -19.16 -27.61
C TYR A 454 2.20 -18.97 -26.49
N VAL A 455 2.24 -17.82 -25.84
CA VAL A 455 1.39 -17.46 -24.70
C VAL A 455 0.72 -16.13 -24.95
N LYS A 456 -0.50 -15.98 -24.44
CA LYS A 456 -1.23 -14.70 -24.44
C LYS A 456 -1.04 -14.00 -23.11
N LYS A 457 -1.10 -12.66 -23.12
CA LYS A 457 -1.15 -11.89 -21.87
C LYS A 457 -2.33 -12.36 -21.00
N GLY A 458 -2.08 -12.54 -19.71
CA GLY A 458 -3.04 -13.11 -18.77
C GLY A 458 -3.06 -14.64 -18.70
N ASP A 459 -2.39 -15.36 -19.60
CA ASP A 459 -2.23 -16.81 -19.44
C ASP A 459 -1.44 -17.13 -18.15
N GLU A 460 -1.83 -18.19 -17.45
CA GLU A 460 -1.07 -18.68 -16.30
C GLU A 460 0.31 -19.16 -16.75
N PHE A 461 1.35 -18.70 -16.06
CA PHE A 461 2.72 -19.15 -16.30
C PHE A 461 3.16 -20.17 -15.24
N GLY A 462 2.73 -20.00 -14.00
CA GLY A 462 3.11 -20.88 -12.91
C GLY A 462 2.58 -20.44 -11.57
N TYR A 463 3.09 -21.05 -10.51
CA TYR A 463 2.69 -20.76 -9.15
C TYR A 463 3.81 -21.02 -8.14
N PHE A 464 3.66 -20.38 -6.98
CA PHE A 464 4.49 -20.63 -5.79
C PHE A 464 3.73 -21.46 -4.78
N SER A 465 4.29 -22.59 -4.36
CA SER A 465 3.82 -23.28 -3.15
C SER A 465 4.14 -22.44 -1.91
N PHE A 466 3.52 -22.76 -0.76
CA PHE A 466 3.55 -21.96 0.47
C PHE A 466 4.89 -21.30 0.74
N GLY A 467 4.88 -19.99 0.99
CA GLY A 467 6.04 -19.17 1.36
C GLY A 467 5.98 -17.75 0.81
N GLY A 468 6.98 -16.92 1.10
CA GLY A 468 7.06 -15.57 0.53
C GLY A 468 7.58 -15.62 -0.91
N SER A 469 6.99 -14.90 -1.85
CA SER A 469 7.41 -14.99 -3.25
C SER A 469 7.41 -13.65 -3.96
N THR A 470 8.17 -13.57 -5.05
CA THR A 470 8.23 -12.35 -5.85
C THR A 470 8.40 -12.71 -7.31
N VAL A 471 7.73 -11.94 -8.17
CA VAL A 471 8.01 -11.92 -9.61
C VAL A 471 8.66 -10.59 -9.94
N ILE A 472 9.68 -10.59 -10.79
CA ILE A 472 10.25 -9.36 -11.37
C ILE A 472 10.13 -9.44 -12.88
N CYS A 473 9.59 -8.41 -13.50
CA CYS A 473 9.64 -8.22 -14.95
C CYS A 473 10.63 -7.11 -15.28
N VAL A 474 11.59 -7.40 -16.15
CA VAL A 474 12.51 -6.40 -16.73
C VAL A 474 12.21 -6.29 -18.21
N PHE A 475 11.86 -5.09 -18.64
CA PHE A 475 11.54 -4.77 -20.02
C PHE A 475 12.80 -4.25 -20.74
N GLU A 476 12.87 -4.36 -22.07
CA GLU A 476 13.89 -3.64 -22.83
C GLU A 476 13.74 -2.13 -22.63
N GLU A 477 14.85 -1.39 -22.70
CA GLU A 477 14.83 0.07 -22.64
C GLU A 477 13.86 0.65 -23.69
N ASN A 478 13.07 1.66 -23.30
CA ASN A 478 12.10 2.34 -24.17
C ASN A 478 11.03 1.41 -24.80
N SER A 479 10.75 0.24 -24.21
CA SER A 479 9.72 -0.67 -24.71
C SER A 479 8.34 -0.49 -24.09
N ILE A 480 8.23 0.10 -22.89
CA ILE A 480 6.97 0.29 -22.17
C ILE A 480 6.89 1.65 -21.47
N ALA A 481 5.74 2.31 -21.60
CA ALA A 481 5.30 3.40 -20.73
C ALA A 481 4.41 2.81 -19.63
N ILE A 482 4.98 2.63 -18.43
CA ILE A 482 4.27 2.19 -17.23
C ILE A 482 3.29 3.28 -16.80
N ASP A 483 2.11 2.89 -16.33
CA ASP A 483 1.09 3.83 -15.86
C ASP A 483 1.65 4.73 -14.73
N GLU A 484 1.31 6.03 -14.79
CA GLU A 484 1.95 7.06 -13.97
C GLU A 484 1.71 6.89 -12.47
N ASP A 485 0.56 6.35 -12.07
CA ASP A 485 0.23 6.10 -10.67
C ASP A 485 1.15 5.06 -10.04
N LEU A 486 1.47 3.98 -10.76
CA LEU A 486 2.40 2.95 -10.30
C LEU A 486 3.81 3.52 -10.09
N LEU A 487 4.27 4.36 -11.03
CA LEU A 487 5.57 5.02 -10.94
C LEU A 487 5.60 6.05 -9.81
N ALA A 488 4.55 6.85 -9.66
CA ALA A 488 4.43 7.85 -8.60
C ALA A 488 4.40 7.21 -7.21
N ASN A 489 3.70 6.10 -7.03
CA ASN A 489 3.70 5.35 -5.77
C ASN A 489 5.09 4.80 -5.46
N SER A 490 5.75 4.20 -6.45
CA SER A 490 7.06 3.55 -6.27
C SER A 490 8.19 4.54 -6.00
N ALA A 491 8.15 5.73 -6.62
CA ALA A 491 9.09 6.81 -6.35
C ALA A 491 8.99 7.34 -4.90
N ARG A 492 7.86 7.07 -4.24
CA ARG A 492 7.60 7.37 -2.83
C ARG A 492 7.86 6.19 -1.90
N SER A 493 8.47 5.12 -2.41
CA SER A 493 8.68 3.85 -1.69
C SER A 493 7.37 3.28 -1.13
N LEU A 494 6.26 3.47 -1.85
CA LEU A 494 4.94 2.97 -1.51
C LEU A 494 4.54 1.87 -2.49
N GLU A 495 4.24 0.69 -1.97
CA GLU A 495 3.74 -0.42 -2.76
C GLU A 495 2.29 -0.19 -3.19
N THR A 496 1.94 -0.71 -4.37
CA THR A 496 0.58 -0.63 -4.92
C THR A 496 -0.06 -2.02 -4.93
N LEU A 497 -1.16 -2.23 -4.21
CA LEU A 497 -1.93 -3.46 -4.29
C LEU A 497 -2.64 -3.52 -5.65
N VAL A 498 -2.30 -4.55 -6.42
CA VAL A 498 -2.84 -4.80 -7.76
C VAL A 498 -3.29 -6.26 -7.87
N SER A 499 -4.13 -6.53 -8.87
CA SER A 499 -4.54 -7.88 -9.22
C SER A 499 -4.10 -8.25 -10.64
N VAL A 500 -3.96 -9.55 -10.90
CA VAL A 500 -3.73 -10.10 -12.24
C VAL A 500 -4.69 -9.48 -13.23
N GLY A 501 -4.17 -9.07 -14.40
CA GLY A 501 -4.98 -8.54 -15.49
C GLY A 501 -5.22 -7.03 -15.43
N MET A 502 -4.94 -6.34 -14.31
CA MET A 502 -4.95 -4.87 -14.28
C MET A 502 -3.90 -4.31 -15.24
N ARG A 503 -4.18 -3.20 -15.91
CA ARG A 503 -3.24 -2.58 -16.85
C ARG A 503 -1.93 -2.21 -16.14
N LEU A 504 -0.80 -2.55 -16.74
CA LEU A 504 0.53 -2.18 -16.22
C LEU A 504 1.10 -0.96 -16.96
N GLY A 505 0.91 -0.93 -18.27
CA GLY A 505 1.45 0.09 -19.15
C GLY A 505 1.17 -0.23 -20.61
N VAL A 506 1.64 0.64 -21.50
CA VAL A 506 1.44 0.53 -22.96
C VAL A 506 2.79 0.51 -23.65
N SER A 507 2.91 -0.23 -24.75
CA SER A 507 4.12 -0.25 -25.54
C SER A 507 4.46 1.15 -26.07
N THR A 508 5.75 1.49 -26.00
CA THR A 508 6.33 2.68 -26.61
C THR A 508 7.14 2.35 -27.86
N ARG A 509 7.26 1.07 -28.20
CA ARG A 509 8.02 0.62 -29.36
C ARG A 509 7.25 0.98 -30.61
N LYS A 510 7.88 1.74 -31.51
CA LYS A 510 7.35 1.94 -32.86
C LYS A 510 7.58 0.63 -33.62
N LEU A 511 6.51 -0.06 -33.99
CA LEU A 511 6.57 -1.18 -34.93
C LEU A 511 7.13 -0.62 -36.25
N SER A 512 8.37 -0.99 -36.57
CA SER A 512 9.07 -0.59 -37.79
C SER A 512 8.60 -1.38 -39.00
#